data_AF-A0A7X7RQ59-F1
#
_entry.id   AF-A0A7X7RQ59-F1
#
_cell.length_a   1.000
_cell.length_b   1.000
_cell.length_c   1.000
_cell.angle_alpha   90.00
_cell.angle_beta   90.00
_cell.angle_gamma   90.00
#
_symmetry.space_group_name_H-M   'P 1'
#
loop_
_entity.id
_entity.type
_entity.pdbx_description
1 polymer ?
#
loop_
_entity_poly.entity_id
_entity_poly.type
_entity_poly.pdbx_seq_one_letter_code
_entity_poly.pdbx_strand_id
1 'polypeptide(L)'
;MLDHFGVFEIWVHFAYAIHHGMNMKKACDWLLNERPKEDQGFLSELHFDFSKMIYQEKMQFLYQFAKRMSVEVEGNIVLDEMGDKQKISS
;
A
#
# COMPACT_ATOMS: atom_id res chain seq x y z
N MET A 1 16.45 5.92 -6.96
CA MET A 1 16.11 5.06 -5.79
C MET A 1 14.74 5.42 -5.24
N LEU A 2 14.49 6.64 -4.72
CA LEU A 2 13.17 6.99 -4.13
C LEU A 2 11.98 7.00 -5.10
N ASP A 3 12.26 7.15 -6.39
CA ASP A 3 11.31 7.08 -7.51
C ASP A 3 10.72 5.69 -7.74
N HIS A 4 11.35 4.64 -7.20
CA HIS A 4 10.88 3.26 -7.33
C HIS A 4 9.79 2.92 -6.30
N PHE A 5 9.57 3.75 -5.28
CA PHE A 5 8.64 3.50 -4.17
C PHE A 5 7.32 4.27 -4.28
N GLY A 6 6.27 3.72 -3.65
CA GLY A 6 4.93 4.28 -3.65
C GLY A 6 4.14 3.84 -4.89
N VAL A 7 3.61 4.76 -5.68
CA VAL A 7 2.76 4.44 -6.84
C VAL A 7 3.48 3.57 -7.87
N PHE A 8 4.76 3.85 -8.15
CA PHE A 8 5.53 3.06 -9.12
C PHE A 8 5.64 1.59 -8.69
N GLU A 9 5.92 1.35 -7.41
CA GLU A 9 5.99 0.01 -6.82
C GLU A 9 4.68 -0.76 -6.97
N ILE A 10 3.54 -0.10 -6.77
CA ILE A 10 2.21 -0.69 -6.97
C ILE A 10 2.04 -1.17 -8.41
N TRP A 11 2.41 -0.33 -9.38
CA TRP A 11 2.31 -0.66 -10.81
C TRP A 11 3.18 -1.86 -11.18
N VAL A 12 4.44 -1.85 -10.74
CA VAL A 12 5.38 -2.96 -11.00
C VAL A 12 4.90 -4.26 -10.36
N HIS A 13 4.42 -4.19 -9.12
CA HIS A 13 3.91 -5.35 -8.41
C HIS A 13 2.70 -5.97 -9.10
N PHE A 14 1.74 -5.17 -9.56
CA PHE A 14 0.61 -5.71 -10.30
C PHE A 14 0.99 -6.27 -11.67
N ALA A 15 1.92 -5.64 -12.39
CA ALA A 15 2.45 -6.19 -13.62
C ALA A 15 3.11 -7.56 -13.38
N TYR A 16 3.92 -7.67 -12.32
CA TYR A 16 4.51 -8.94 -11.89
C TYR A 16 3.43 -9.97 -11.52
N ALA A 17 2.44 -9.59 -10.72
CA ALA A 17 1.37 -10.47 -10.27
C ALA A 17 0.58 -11.03 -11.45
N ILE A 18 0.21 -10.19 -12.42
CA ILE A 18 -0.48 -10.60 -13.66
C ILE A 18 0.36 -11.60 -14.43
N HIS A 19 1.64 -11.30 -14.65
CA HIS A 19 2.55 -12.20 -15.38
C HIS A 19 2.67 -13.58 -14.74
N HIS A 20 2.61 -13.66 -13.41
CA HIS A 20 2.77 -14.91 -12.65
C HIS A 20 1.44 -15.57 -12.26
N GLY A 21 0.30 -15.12 -12.82
CA GLY A 21 -1.01 -15.70 -12.50
C GLY A 21 -1.43 -15.53 -11.04
N MET A 22 -0.87 -14.54 -10.35
CA MET A 22 -1.21 -14.21 -8.98
C MET A 22 -2.55 -13.44 -8.95
N ASN A 23 -3.48 -13.88 -8.12
CA ASN A 23 -4.73 -13.15 -7.94
C ASN A 23 -4.53 -11.88 -7.09
N MET A 24 -5.51 -10.99 -7.15
CA MET A 24 -5.43 -9.69 -6.49
C MET A 24 -5.28 -9.79 -4.97
N LYS A 25 -5.93 -10.78 -4.34
CA LYS A 25 -5.79 -11.01 -2.90
C LYS A 25 -4.35 -11.33 -2.51
N LYS A 26 -3.71 -12.27 -3.21
CA LYS A 26 -2.30 -12.62 -2.96
C LYS A 26 -1.38 -11.43 -3.20
N ALA A 27 -1.68 -10.60 -4.20
CA ALA A 27 -0.91 -9.39 -4.46
C ALA A 27 -1.02 -8.39 -3.29
N CYS A 28 -2.23 -8.16 -2.76
CA CYS A 28 -2.44 -7.33 -1.57
C CYS A 28 -1.80 -7.93 -0.31
N ASP A 29 -1.94 -9.24 -0.09
CA ASP A 29 -1.34 -9.95 1.03
C ASP A 29 0.19 -9.78 1.02
N TRP A 30 0.83 -9.82 -0.15
CA TRP A 30 2.27 -9.58 -0.29
C TRP A 30 2.66 -8.14 0.06
N LEU A 31 1.93 -7.14 -0.47
CA LEU A 31 2.19 -5.72 -0.16
C LEU A 31 2.04 -5.41 1.33
N LEU A 32 1.13 -6.09 2.03
CA LEU A 32 0.86 -5.88 3.45
C LEU A 32 1.83 -6.62 4.37
N ASN A 33 2.26 -7.82 3.99
CA ASN A 33 2.95 -8.73 4.93
C ASN A 33 4.39 -9.03 4.53
N GLU A 34 4.69 -9.18 3.24
CA GLU A 34 6.01 -9.59 2.77
C GLU A 34 6.89 -8.39 2.47
N ARG A 35 6.37 -7.44 1.69
CA ARG A 35 7.09 -6.24 1.26
C ARG A 35 7.67 -5.41 2.42
N PRO A 36 6.96 -5.15 3.53
CA PRO A 36 7.51 -4.36 4.64
C PRO A 36 8.74 -4.98 5.30
N LYS A 37 8.99 -6.29 5.12
CA LYS A 37 10.19 -6.96 5.64
C LYS A 37 11.48 -6.42 5.00
N GLU A 38 11.37 -5.81 3.81
CA GLU A 38 12.50 -5.23 3.09
C GLU A 38 12.81 -3.78 3.52
N ASP A 39 11.92 -3.13 4.30
CA ASP A 39 12.05 -1.72 4.68
C ASP A 39 13.39 -1.37 5.32
N GLN A 40 13.87 -2.24 6.21
CA GLN A 40 15.11 -1.99 6.93
C GLN A 40 16.32 -2.01 5.99
N GLY A 41 16.28 -2.82 4.93
CA GLY A 41 17.30 -2.82 3.88
C GLY A 41 17.36 -1.47 3.19
N PHE A 42 16.23 -1.02 2.63
CA PHE A 42 16.15 0.26 1.92
C PHE A 42 16.48 1.46 2.81
N LEU A 43 16.02 1.48 4.07
CA LEU A 43 16.34 2.55 5.01
C LEU A 43 17.84 2.63 5.34
N SER A 44 18.55 1.50 5.35
CA SER A 44 19.99 1.47 5.61
C SER A 44 20.83 2.06 4.46
N GLU A 45 20.30 2.02 3.24
CA GLU A 45 20.94 2.57 2.03
C GLU A 45 20.67 4.08 1.86
N LEU A 46 19.68 4.64 2.55
CA LEU A 46 19.37 6.06 2.51
C LEU A 46 20.23 6.84 3.52
N HIS A 47 21.20 7.60 3.01
CA HIS A 47 22.13 8.36 3.85
C HIS A 47 21.57 9.70 4.37
N PHE A 48 20.62 10.31 3.67
CA PHE A 48 20.06 11.62 4.05
C PHE A 48 18.74 11.47 4.79
N ASP A 49 18.57 12.19 5.89
CA ASP A 49 17.35 12.12 6.70
C ASP A 49 16.10 12.57 5.94
N PHE A 50 16.23 13.59 5.09
CA PHE A 50 15.13 14.01 4.21
C PHE A 50 14.70 12.89 3.24
N SER A 51 15.65 12.09 2.76
CA SER A 51 15.34 10.93 1.91
C SER A 51 14.60 9.83 2.68
N LYS A 52 14.98 9.58 3.94
CA LYS A 52 14.27 8.65 4.82
C LYS A 52 12.85 9.11 5.12
N MET A 53 12.64 10.41 5.33
CA MET A 53 11.30 10.98 5.51
C MET A 53 10.41 10.75 4.28
N ILE A 54 10.92 11.06 3.07
CA ILE A 54 10.18 10.81 1.82
C ILE A 54 9.87 9.31 1.67
N TYR A 55 10.83 8.44 1.99
CA TYR A 55 10.63 7.00 1.95
C TYR A 55 9.48 6.59 2.87
N GLN A 56 9.53 6.97 4.14
CA GLN A 56 8.50 6.65 5.13
C GLN A 56 7.11 7.16 4.72
N GLU A 57 7.02 8.36 4.14
CA GLU A 57 5.76 8.89 3.60
C GLU A 57 5.20 7.99 2.49
N LYS A 58 6.06 7.56 1.55
CA LYS A 58 5.67 6.64 0.47
C LYS A 58 5.24 5.28 1.00
N MET A 59 5.87 4.77 2.06
CA MET A 59 5.51 3.51 2.70
C MET A 59 4.18 3.58 3.41
N GLN A 60 3.94 4.70 4.10
CA GLN A 60 2.64 4.96 4.70
C GLN A 60 1.54 4.98 3.64
N PHE A 61 1.76 5.65 2.51
CA PHE A 61 0.83 5.61 1.39
C PHE A 61 0.59 4.18 0.87
N LEU A 62 1.66 3.42 0.63
CA LEU A 62 1.57 2.05 0.13
C LEU A 62 0.75 1.16 1.06
N TYR A 63 0.98 1.27 2.37
CA TYR A 63 0.22 0.54 3.39
C TYR A 63 -1.27 0.91 3.37
N GLN A 64 -1.61 2.21 3.34
CA GLN A 64 -3.02 2.63 3.30
C GLN A 64 -3.71 2.15 2.02
N PHE A 65 -3.03 2.23 0.88
CA PHE A 65 -3.52 1.72 -0.40
C PHE A 65 -3.78 0.21 -0.32
N ALA A 66 -2.78 -0.58 0.09
CA ALA A 66 -2.90 -2.03 0.15
C ALA A 66 -3.97 -2.49 1.15
N LYS A 67 -4.09 -1.79 2.29
CA LYS A 67 -5.11 -2.05 3.30
C LYS A 67 -6.52 -1.81 2.75
N ARG A 68 -6.74 -0.65 2.13
CA ARG A 68 -8.02 -0.29 1.49
C ARG A 68 -8.39 -1.31 0.41
N MET A 69 -7.43 -1.62 -0.46
CA MET A 69 -7.63 -2.54 -1.58
C MET A 69 -7.91 -3.97 -1.10
N SER A 70 -7.26 -4.44 -0.03
CA SER A 70 -7.54 -5.75 0.56
C SER A 70 -9.00 -5.91 0.98
N VAL A 71 -9.60 -4.85 1.54
CA VAL A 71 -11.02 -4.84 1.91
C VAL A 71 -11.92 -4.92 0.68
N GLU A 72 -11.62 -4.13 -0.36
CA GLU A 72 -12.41 -4.12 -1.60
C GLU A 72 -12.30 -5.43 -2.39
N VAL A 73 -11.13 -6.08 -2.39
CA VAL A 73 -10.92 -7.40 -3.03
C VAL A 73 -11.75 -8.49 -2.36
N GLU A 74 -12.07 -8.35 -1.07
CA GLU A 74 -12.97 -9.24 -0.34
C GLU A 74 -14.45 -8.90 -0.55
N GLY A 75 -14.77 -7.88 -1.35
CA GLY A 75 -16.13 -7.43 -1.65
C GLY A 75 -16.72 -6.50 -0.59
N ASN A 76 -15.91 -6.03 0.35
CA ASN A 76 -16.33 -5.10 1.41
C ASN A 76 -16.11 -3.64 0.98
N ILE A 77 -16.81 -2.71 1.63
CA ILE A 77 -16.64 -1.26 1.44
C ILE A 77 -15.92 -0.71 2.67
N VAL A 78 -14.94 0.17 2.47
CA VAL A 78 -14.36 0.93 3.60
C VAL A 78 -15.28 2.09 3.94
N LEU A 79 -15.81 2.05 5.16
CA LEU A 79 -16.56 3.16 5.75
C LEU A 79 -15.55 4.15 6.32
N ASP A 80 -15.44 5.34 5.73
CA ASP A 80 -14.70 6.43 6.35
C ASP A 80 -15.43 6.90 7.61
N GLU A 81 -14.70 7.17 8.69
CA GLU A 81 -15.22 7.84 9.91
C GLU A 81 -15.51 9.33 9.65
N MET A 82 -16.20 9.65 8.55
CA MET A 82 -16.83 10.93 8.26
C MET A 82 -18.31 10.75 7.86
N GLY A 83 -18.96 9.69 8.36
CA GLY A 83 -20.37 9.36 8.06
C GLY A 83 -21.40 9.70 9.15
N ASP A 84 -21.00 10.03 10.37
CA ASP A 84 -21.93 10.10 11.53
C ASP A 84 -22.64 11.46 11.71
N LYS A 85 -22.87 12.20 10.62
CA LYS A 85 -23.68 13.42 10.60
C LYS A 85 -24.67 13.51 9.44
N GLN A 86 -25.18 12.37 8.97
CA GLN A 86 -26.49 12.38 8.31
C GLN A 86 -27.40 11.35 8.94
N LYS A 87 -28.15 11.81 9.95
CA LYS A 87 -29.45 11.22 10.29
C LYS A 87 -30.28 11.20 9.01
N ILE A 88 -30.43 10.04 8.40
CA ILE A 88 -31.59 9.80 7.55
C ILE A 88 -32.70 9.44 8.52
N SER A 89 -33.38 10.49 8.99
CA SER A 89 -34.72 10.36 9.55
C SER A 89 -35.68 9.92 8.45
N SER A 90 -36.25 8.73 8.59
CA SER A 90 -37.60 8.39 8.15
C SER A 90 -38.12 7.28 9.05
#